data_AF-A0A957X0L9-F1
#
_entry.id   AF-A0A957X0L9-F1
#
_cell.length_a   1.000
_cell.length_b   1.000
_cell.length_c   1.000
_cell.angle_alpha   90.00
_cell.angle_beta   90.00
_cell.angle_gamma   90.00
#
_symmetry.space_group_name_H-M   'P 1'
#
loop_
_entity.id
_entity.type
_entity.pdbx_description
1 polymer ?
#
loop_
_entity_poly.entity_id
_entity_poly.type
_entity_poly.pdbx_seq_one_letter_code
_entity_poly.pdbx_strand_id
1 'polypeptide(L)'
;CLGAVCVVDEDGKAARAYVKREVALYLPVVAELDPTVNLEPELLTRLKEAAARYDFEGAANLISDELLTCFAFAGTPDEIADHAATLFAAGATRVEFGTPHGLTTEAGLHLLGTRVLPALQG
;
A
#
# COMPACT_ATOMS: atom_id res chain seq x y z
N CYS A 1 6.64 -8.11 -13.69
CA CYS A 1 6.84 -8.14 -12.23
C CYS A 1 6.30 -6.84 -11.67
N LEU A 2 5.54 -6.88 -10.58
CA LEU A 2 5.07 -5.71 -9.84
C LEU A 2 5.47 -5.87 -8.39
N GLY A 3 6.05 -4.83 -7.80
CA GLY A 3 6.41 -4.80 -6.38
C GLY A 3 5.93 -3.51 -5.74
N ALA A 4 5.43 -3.61 -4.53
CA ALA A 4 4.98 -2.47 -3.74
C ALA A 4 5.19 -2.75 -2.26
N VAL A 5 5.20 -1.68 -1.44
CA VAL A 5 5.15 -1.82 0.02
C VAL A 5 3.96 -2.67 0.41
N CYS A 6 4.16 -3.63 1.30
CA CYS A 6 3.12 -4.51 1.80
C CYS A 6 3.04 -4.45 3.32
N VAL A 7 1.84 -4.32 3.86
CA VAL A 7 1.54 -4.42 5.29
C VAL A 7 0.29 -5.27 5.43
N VAL A 8 0.47 -6.54 5.79
CA VAL A 8 -0.65 -7.42 6.14
C VAL A 8 -0.81 -7.50 7.67
N ASP A 9 -2.04 -7.43 8.13
CA ASP A 9 -2.41 -7.63 9.54
C ASP A 9 -3.83 -8.19 9.63
N GLU A 10 -4.19 -8.83 10.75
CA GLU A 10 -5.59 -9.23 10.97
C GLU A 10 -6.51 -8.01 11.14
N ASP A 11 -5.99 -6.89 11.65
CA ASP A 11 -6.64 -5.58 11.62
C ASP A 11 -6.24 -4.81 10.35
N GLY A 12 -7.04 -4.97 9.29
CA GLY A 12 -6.83 -4.26 8.03
C GLY A 12 -6.86 -2.74 8.16
N LYS A 13 -7.56 -2.17 9.15
CA LYS A 13 -7.55 -0.71 9.39
C LYS A 13 -6.23 -0.27 9.97
N ALA A 14 -5.68 -1.03 10.92
CA ALA A 14 -4.36 -0.76 11.48
C ALA A 14 -3.27 -0.86 10.40
N ALA A 15 -3.32 -1.88 9.55
CA ALA A 15 -2.42 -2.03 8.41
C ALA A 15 -2.46 -0.82 7.46
N ARG A 16 -3.67 -0.39 7.06
CA ARG A 16 -3.86 0.79 6.20
C ARG A 16 -3.36 2.06 6.85
N ALA A 17 -3.66 2.28 8.13
CA ALA A 17 -3.18 3.45 8.86
C ALA A 17 -1.65 3.48 8.94
N TYR A 18 -1.01 2.34 9.20
CA TYR A 18 0.44 2.23 9.25
C TYR A 18 1.07 2.57 7.89
N VAL A 19 0.63 1.91 6.82
CA VAL A 19 1.27 2.10 5.50
C VAL A 19 1.10 3.52 4.95
N LYS A 20 -0.01 4.21 5.27
CA LYS A 20 -0.22 5.60 4.84
C LYS A 20 0.89 6.52 5.35
N ARG A 21 1.45 6.24 6.53
CA ARG A 21 2.59 6.97 7.09
C ARG A 21 3.90 6.62 6.38
N GLU A 22 4.11 5.34 6.07
CA GLU A 22 5.30 4.87 5.37
C GLU A 22 5.43 5.48 3.96
N VAL A 23 4.30 5.61 3.25
CA VAL A 23 4.29 6.17 1.89
C VAL A 23 4.23 7.69 1.85
N ALA A 24 3.90 8.35 2.98
CA ALA A 24 3.63 9.78 3.06
C ALA A 24 4.74 10.67 2.47
N LEU A 25 5.99 10.26 2.62
CA LEU A 25 7.14 11.03 2.16
C LEU A 25 7.25 11.07 0.63
N TYR A 26 6.99 9.94 -0.05
CA TYR A 26 7.27 9.80 -1.47
C TYR A 26 6.02 9.72 -2.35
N LEU A 27 4.87 9.30 -1.82
CA LEU A 27 3.60 9.21 -2.56
C LEU A 27 3.28 10.52 -3.32
N PRO A 28 3.42 11.73 -2.74
CA PRO A 28 3.07 12.96 -3.45
C PRO A 28 3.99 13.24 -4.65
N VAL A 29 5.24 12.76 -4.60
CA VAL A 29 6.20 12.89 -5.70
C VAL A 29 5.88 11.88 -6.80
N VAL A 30 5.62 10.62 -6.42
CA VAL A 30 5.33 9.56 -7.40
C VAL A 30 3.97 9.81 -8.07
N ALA A 31 2.94 10.18 -7.31
CA ALA A 31 1.61 10.42 -7.83
C ALA A 31 1.52 11.58 -8.82
N GLU A 32 2.40 12.59 -8.71
CA GLU A 32 2.50 13.67 -9.71
C GLU A 32 3.07 13.18 -11.05
N LEU A 33 3.93 12.15 -11.02
CA LEU A 33 4.62 11.62 -12.19
C LEU A 33 3.90 10.42 -12.81
N ASP A 34 2.92 9.84 -12.12
CA ASP A 34 2.18 8.67 -12.57
C ASP A 34 0.98 9.09 -13.44
N PRO A 35 1.00 8.83 -14.77
CA PRO A 35 -0.07 9.21 -15.66
C PRO A 35 -1.37 8.41 -15.44
N THR A 36 -1.33 7.34 -14.64
CA THR A 36 -2.49 6.52 -14.31
C THR A 36 -3.23 7.02 -13.07
N VAL A 37 -2.66 7.97 -12.34
CA VAL A 37 -3.22 8.55 -11.13
C VAL A 37 -3.69 9.97 -11.41
N ASN A 38 -4.96 10.24 -11.15
CA ASN A 38 -5.55 11.58 -11.28
C ASN A 38 -5.87 12.15 -9.91
N LEU A 39 -5.04 13.08 -9.43
CA LEU A 39 -5.24 13.77 -8.16
C LEU A 39 -5.68 15.21 -8.37
N GLU A 40 -6.60 15.67 -7.52
CA GLU A 40 -6.94 17.09 -7.45
C GLU A 40 -5.67 17.90 -7.12
N PRO A 41 -5.37 18.98 -7.87
CA PRO A 41 -4.18 19.80 -7.64
C PRO A 41 -4.05 20.32 -6.20
N GLU A 42 -5.17 20.67 -5.57
CA GLU A 42 -5.24 21.13 -4.19
C GLU A 42 -4.88 20.01 -3.20
N LEU A 43 -5.33 18.78 -3.44
CA LEU A 43 -4.97 17.62 -2.63
C LEU A 43 -3.47 17.32 -2.74
N LEU A 44 -2.94 17.33 -3.98
CA LEU A 44 -1.51 17.13 -4.23
C LEU A 44 -0.66 18.19 -3.52
N THR A 45 -1.11 19.45 -3.53
CA THR A 45 -0.42 20.56 -2.86
C THR A 45 -0.36 20.33 -1.34
N ARG A 46 -1.49 20.00 -0.71
CA ARG A 46 -1.56 19.71 0.74
C ARG A 46 -0.70 18.51 1.15
N LEU A 47 -0.68 17.46 0.31
CA LEU A 47 0.16 16.28 0.50
C LEU A 47 1.65 16.64 0.47
N LYS A 48 2.08 17.44 -0.52
CA LYS A 48 3.47 17.92 -0.64
C LYS A 48 3.87 18.81 0.55
N GLU A 49 3.00 19.70 1.00
CA GLU A 49 3.25 20.57 2.15
C GLU A 49 3.40 19.79 3.46
N ALA A 50 2.56 18.76 3.66
CA ALA A 50 2.69 17.86 4.81
C ALA A 50 4.01 17.08 4.76
N ALA A 51 4.34 16.48 3.61
CA ALA A 51 5.59 15.74 3.41
C ALA A 51 6.84 16.62 3.62
N ALA A 52 6.85 17.86 3.11
CA ALA A 52 7.96 18.80 3.26
C ALA A 52 8.23 19.20 4.72
N ARG A 53 7.21 19.12 5.59
CA ARG A 53 7.31 19.38 7.03
C ARG A 53 7.53 18.12 7.87
N TYR A 54 7.71 16.96 7.23
CA TYR A 54 7.75 15.65 7.90
C TYR A 54 6.50 15.36 8.75
N ASP A 55 5.36 15.98 8.39
CA ASP A 55 4.06 15.73 9.03
C ASP A 55 3.41 14.50 8.39
N PHE A 56 3.96 13.32 8.69
CA PHE A 56 3.49 12.06 8.12
C PHE A 56 2.10 11.67 8.61
N GLU A 57 1.72 12.10 9.82
CA GLU A 57 0.36 11.90 10.32
C GLU A 57 -0.64 12.75 9.54
N GLY A 58 -0.33 14.03 9.33
CA GLY A 58 -1.13 14.94 8.51
C GLY A 58 -1.27 14.44 7.08
N ALA A 59 -0.17 14.00 6.46
CA ALA A 59 -0.19 13.40 5.12
C ALA A 59 -1.01 12.10 5.08
N ALA A 60 -0.85 11.20 6.05
CA ALA A 60 -1.59 9.95 6.12
C ALA A 60 -3.11 10.18 6.17
N ASN A 61 -3.56 11.21 6.89
CA ASN A 61 -4.98 11.57 6.95
C ASN A 61 -5.56 12.11 5.63
N LEU A 62 -4.72 12.53 4.69
CA LEU A 62 -5.12 12.99 3.36
C LEU A 62 -5.18 11.85 2.34
N ILE A 63 -4.50 10.73 2.60
CA ILE A 63 -4.43 9.59 1.68
C ILE A 63 -5.70 8.75 1.85
N SER A 64 -6.53 8.69 0.81
CA SER A 64 -7.69 7.78 0.79
C SER A 64 -7.24 6.32 0.65
N ASP A 65 -8.11 5.39 1.03
CA ASP A 65 -7.84 3.95 0.83
C ASP A 65 -7.74 3.63 -0.67
N GLU A 66 -8.57 4.26 -1.50
CA GLU A 66 -8.50 4.13 -2.97
C GLU A 66 -7.15 4.57 -3.52
N LEU A 67 -6.67 5.77 -3.13
CA LEU A 67 -5.36 6.26 -3.54
C LEU A 67 -4.25 5.32 -3.06
N LEU A 68 -4.35 4.84 -1.82
CA LEU A 68 -3.37 3.92 -1.25
C LEU A 68 -3.25 2.62 -2.06
N THR A 69 -4.35 2.08 -2.58
CA THR A 69 -4.34 0.83 -3.36
C THR A 69 -3.50 0.94 -4.64
N CYS A 70 -3.30 2.14 -5.20
CA CYS A 70 -2.41 2.34 -6.35
C CYS A 70 -0.92 2.18 -6.00
N PHE A 71 -0.54 2.37 -4.72
CA PHE A 71 0.85 2.47 -4.30
C PHE A 71 1.31 1.37 -3.33
N ALA A 72 0.38 0.67 -2.67
CA ALA A 72 0.70 -0.30 -1.63
C ALA A 72 -0.34 -1.41 -1.48
N PHE A 73 0.12 -2.54 -0.94
CA PHE A 73 -0.74 -3.58 -0.39
C PHE A 73 -0.94 -3.31 1.10
N ALA A 74 -2.17 -3.06 1.54
CA ALA A 74 -2.47 -2.93 2.96
C ALA A 74 -3.86 -3.38 3.35
N GLY A 75 -3.93 -4.30 4.29
CA GLY A 75 -5.19 -4.89 4.71
C GLY A 75 -5.03 -6.25 5.37
N THR A 76 -6.15 -6.95 5.42
CA THR A 76 -6.24 -8.34 5.88
C THR A 76 -5.61 -9.31 4.88
N PRO A 77 -5.24 -10.53 5.29
CA PRO A 77 -4.68 -11.52 4.36
C PRO A 77 -5.56 -11.77 3.13
N ASP A 78 -6.88 -11.81 3.31
CA ASP A 78 -7.83 -12.03 2.22
C ASP A 78 -7.84 -10.82 1.26
N GLU A 79 -7.86 -9.59 1.79
CA GLU A 79 -7.74 -8.35 0.98
C GLU A 79 -6.41 -8.31 0.18
N ILE A 80 -5.29 -8.75 0.78
CA ILE A 80 -4.00 -8.81 0.08
C ILE A 80 -4.00 -9.88 -1.01
N ALA A 81 -4.56 -11.06 -0.75
CA ALA A 81 -4.68 -12.12 -1.73
C ALA A 81 -5.56 -11.70 -2.92
N ASP A 82 -6.72 -11.09 -2.65
CA ASP A 82 -7.62 -10.59 -3.68
C ASP A 82 -6.93 -9.53 -4.55
N HIS A 83 -6.22 -8.56 -3.93
CA HIS A 83 -5.48 -7.55 -4.68
C HIS A 83 -4.35 -8.17 -5.51
N ALA A 84 -3.59 -9.12 -4.98
CA ALA A 84 -2.57 -9.81 -5.77
C ALA A 84 -3.19 -10.59 -6.95
N ALA A 85 -4.35 -11.23 -6.75
CA ALA A 85 -5.07 -11.95 -7.80
C ALA A 85 -5.52 -11.01 -8.94
N THR A 86 -5.98 -9.79 -8.64
CA THR A 86 -6.34 -8.82 -9.69
C THR A 86 -5.13 -8.40 -10.53
N LEU A 87 -3.94 -8.30 -9.92
CA LEU A 87 -2.71 -8.00 -10.64
C LEU A 87 -2.29 -9.16 -11.56
N PHE A 88 -2.41 -10.41 -11.10
CA PHE A 88 -2.19 -11.57 -11.96
C PHE A 88 -3.19 -11.61 -13.12
N ALA A 89 -4.46 -11.33 -12.87
CA ALA A 89 -5.49 -11.24 -13.91
C ALA A 89 -5.21 -10.11 -14.92
N ALA A 90 -4.58 -9.02 -14.48
CA ALA A 90 -4.11 -7.92 -15.33
C ALA A 90 -2.81 -8.26 -16.11
N GLY A 91 -2.24 -9.45 -15.92
CA GLY A 91 -1.07 -9.94 -16.66
C GLY A 91 0.27 -9.82 -15.92
N ALA A 92 0.27 -9.46 -14.63
CA ALA A 92 1.49 -9.58 -13.83
C ALA A 92 1.92 -11.05 -13.76
N THR A 93 3.20 -11.33 -14.01
CA THR A 93 3.76 -12.69 -13.90
C THR A 93 4.39 -12.98 -12.54
N ARG A 94 4.57 -11.93 -11.72
CA ARG A 94 5.16 -11.98 -10.38
C ARG A 94 4.71 -10.76 -9.58
N VAL A 95 4.31 -10.99 -8.34
CA VAL A 95 4.00 -9.96 -7.34
C VAL A 95 5.05 -10.05 -6.23
N GLU A 96 5.63 -8.91 -5.85
CA GLU A 96 6.60 -8.79 -4.76
C GLU A 96 5.98 -7.98 -3.62
N PHE A 97 5.77 -8.65 -2.47
CA PHE A 97 5.37 -8.00 -1.24
C PHE A 97 6.60 -7.38 -0.59
N GLY A 98 6.73 -6.05 -0.66
CA GLY A 98 7.86 -5.30 -0.13
C GLY A 98 7.74 -5.04 1.38
N THR A 99 8.86 -4.64 1.99
CA THR A 99 8.93 -4.31 3.42
C THR A 99 7.95 -3.21 3.82
N PRO A 100 7.43 -3.22 5.07
CA PRO A 100 7.84 -4.08 6.19
C PRO A 100 7.12 -5.42 6.32
N HIS A 101 6.19 -5.74 5.41
CA HIS A 101 5.32 -6.93 5.37
C HIS A 101 4.19 -6.96 6.40
N GLY A 102 4.26 -6.23 7.50
CA GLY A 102 3.21 -6.16 8.53
C GLY A 102 3.53 -5.12 9.59
N LEU A 103 2.66 -4.98 10.61
CA LEU A 103 2.94 -4.10 11.77
C LEU A 103 4.21 -4.50 12.52
N THR A 104 4.53 -5.80 12.45
CA THR A 104 5.88 -6.31 12.67
C THR A 104 6.26 -7.20 11.49
N THR A 105 7.55 -7.26 11.17
CA THR A 105 8.02 -8.10 10.05
C THR A 105 7.73 -9.58 10.28
N GLU A 106 7.88 -10.08 11.51
CA GLU A 106 7.62 -11.48 11.83
C GLU A 106 6.14 -11.86 11.61
N ALA A 107 5.21 -11.07 12.17
CA ALA A 107 3.78 -11.33 11.99
C ALA A 107 3.36 -11.19 10.52
N GLY A 108 3.88 -10.17 9.83
CA GLY A 108 3.61 -9.95 8.41
C GLY A 108 4.05 -11.13 7.54
N LEU A 109 5.30 -11.59 7.70
CA LEU A 109 5.82 -12.74 6.97
C LEU A 109 5.06 -14.03 7.31
N HIS A 110 4.65 -14.22 8.57
CA HIS A 110 3.82 -15.35 8.98
C HIS A 110 2.47 -15.36 8.24
N LEU A 111 1.77 -14.23 8.22
CA LEU A 111 0.48 -14.11 7.53
C LEU A 111 0.63 -14.25 6.01
N LEU A 112 1.66 -13.65 5.41
CA LEU A 112 1.95 -13.84 3.99
C LEU A 112 2.15 -15.32 3.66
N GLY A 113 2.99 -16.02 4.42
CA GLY A 113 3.34 -17.43 4.18
C GLY A 113 2.20 -18.41 4.45
N THR A 114 1.32 -18.12 5.42
CA THR A 114 0.28 -19.07 5.87
C THR A 114 -1.11 -18.78 5.33
N ARG A 115 -1.39 -17.55 4.90
CA ARG A 115 -2.75 -17.13 4.50
C ARG A 115 -2.80 -16.53 3.10
N VAL A 116 -1.83 -15.69 2.72
CA VAL A 116 -1.84 -15.02 1.41
C VAL A 116 -1.33 -15.94 0.30
N LEU A 117 -0.13 -16.48 0.43
CA LEU A 117 0.48 -17.31 -0.62
C LEU A 117 -0.35 -18.58 -0.94
N PRO A 118 -0.89 -19.32 0.05
CA PRO A 118 -1.74 -20.48 -0.24
C PRO A 118 -3.02 -20.12 -1.02
N ALA A 119 -3.60 -18.94 -0.80
CA ALA A 119 -4.79 -18.49 -1.51
C ALA A 119 -4.52 -18.16 -2.99
N LEU A 120 -3.26 -17.90 -3.36
CA LEU A 120 -2.83 -17.58 -4.73
C LEU A 120 -2.39 -18.81 -5.54
N GLN A 121 -2.26 -19.98 -4.93
CA GLN A 121 -1.83 -21.23 -5.59
C GLN A 121 -2.98 -22.00 -6.28
N GLY A 122 -4.11 -21.33 -6.55
CA GLY A 122 -5.26 -21.90 -7.24
C GLY A 122 -5.04 -22.15 -8.73
#